data_AF-A0A7K0N9Z4-F1
#
_entry.id   AF-A0A7K0N9Z4-F1
#
_cell.length_a   1.000
_cell.length_b   1.000
_cell.length_c   1.000
_cell.angle_alpha   90.00
_cell.angle_beta   90.00
_cell.angle_gamma   90.00
#
_symmetry.space_group_name_H-M   'P 1'
#
loop_
_entity.id
_entity.type
_entity.pdbx_description
1 polymer ?
#
loop_
_entity_poly.entity_id
_entity_poly.type
_entity_poly.pdbx_seq_one_letter_code
_entity_poly.pdbx_strand_id
1 'polypeptide(L)' 'VEVDLMALFARKEWTRMSQLVIWHGRRRCHAKKPACGACNIAQWCPSYGEGPTDPEVAAKLVKDQGPA' A
#
# COMPACT_ATOMS: atom_id res chain seq x y z
N VAL A 1 10.37 -4.41 -12.89
CA VAL A 1 9.14 -4.42 -12.07
C VAL A 1 8.00 -5.15 -12.78
N GLU A 2 7.51 -4.69 -13.95
CA GLU A 2 6.34 -5.32 -14.59
C GLU A 2 6.58 -6.79 -14.98
N VAL A 3 7.71 -7.09 -15.64
CA VAL A 3 8.08 -8.47 -16.02
C VAL A 3 8.26 -9.38 -14.81
N ASP A 4 8.83 -8.85 -13.72
CA ASP A 4 9.03 -9.60 -12.47
C ASP A 4 7.68 -9.98 -11.84
N LEU A 5 6.72 -9.05 -11.83
CA LEU A 5 5.36 -9.33 -11.35
C LEU A 5 4.62 -10.34 -12.24
N MET A 6 4.77 -10.24 -13.57
CA MET A 6 4.16 -11.20 -14.50
C MET A 6 4.69 -12.63 -14.32
N ALA A 7 5.93 -12.79 -13.86
CA ALA A 7 6.52 -14.09 -13.55
C ALA A 7 5.99 -14.70 -12.22
N LEU A 8 5.51 -13.87 -11.30
CA LEU A 8 5.03 -14.30 -9.97
C LEU A 8 3.52 -14.61 -9.93
N PHE A 9 2.72 -13.96 -10.78
CA PHE A 9 1.26 -14.08 -10.77
C PHE A 9 0.71 -14.68 -12.05
N ALA A 10 -0.32 -15.52 -11.93
CA ALA A 10 -1.04 -16.03 -13.09
C ALA A 10 -1.66 -14.88 -13.90
N ARG A 11 -1.69 -14.98 -15.23
CA ARG A 11 -2.19 -13.91 -16.13
C ARG A 11 -3.60 -13.41 -15.77
N LYS A 12 -4.46 -14.30 -15.30
CA LYS A 12 -5.82 -13.97 -14.83
C LYS A 12 -5.87 -13.03 -13.62
N GLU A 13 -4.77 -12.92 -12.87
CA GLU A 13 -4.68 -12.13 -11.63
C GLU A 13 -3.98 -10.79 -11.81
N TRP A 14 -3.35 -10.53 -12.96
CA TRP A 14 -2.56 -9.31 -13.19
C TRP A 14 -3.38 -8.04 -12.92
N THR A 15 -4.61 -7.96 -13.43
CA THR A 15 -5.48 -6.80 -13.20
C THR A 15 -5.79 -6.61 -11.71
N ARG A 16 -6.13 -7.70 -11.01
CA ARG A 16 -6.46 -7.66 -9.58
C ARG A 16 -5.25 -7.24 -8.75
N MET A 17 -4.08 -7.81 -9.04
CA MET A 17 -2.83 -7.47 -8.37
C MET A 17 -2.53 -5.97 -8.56
N SER A 18 -2.57 -5.46 -9.80
CA SER A 18 -2.33 -4.04 -10.08
C SER A 18 -3.28 -3.12 -9.32
N GLN A 19 -4.57 -3.46 -9.27
CA GLN A 19 -5.56 -2.72 -8.48
C GLN A 19 -5.22 -2.71 -6.98
N LEU A 20 -4.80 -3.85 -6.41
CA LEU A 20 -4.41 -3.92 -5.00
C LEU A 20 -3.24 -2.99 -4.68
N VAL A 21 -2.20 -2.96 -5.53
CA VAL A 21 -1.05 -2.07 -5.31
C VAL A 21 -1.43 -0.60 -5.48
N ILE A 22 -2.23 -0.27 -6.50
CA ILE A 22 -2.72 1.11 -6.71
C ILE A 22 -3.55 1.58 -5.50
N TRP A 23 -4.49 0.76 -5.03
CA TRP A 23 -5.31 1.12 -3.87
C TRP A 23 -4.48 1.20 -2.60
N HIS A 24 -3.50 0.30 -2.43
CA HIS A 24 -2.59 0.37 -1.30
C HIS A 24 -1.83 1.70 -1.25
N GLY A 25 -1.23 2.11 -2.37
CA GLY A 25 -0.53 3.40 -2.48
C GLY A 25 -1.45 4.59 -2.23
N ARG A 26 -2.66 4.59 -2.82
CA ARG A 26 -3.59 5.72 -2.71
C ARG A 26 -4.28 5.84 -1.35
N ARG A 27 -4.43 4.74 -0.63
CA ARG A 27 -5.20 4.68 0.63
C ARG A 27 -4.32 4.67 1.88
N ARG A 28 -3.11 4.10 1.80
CA ARG A 28 -2.22 3.90 2.96
C ARG A 28 -0.79 4.37 2.72
N CYS A 29 -0.14 3.92 1.65
CA CYS A 29 1.26 4.19 1.39
C CYS A 29 1.45 5.50 0.59
N HIS A 30 0.97 6.61 1.14
CA HIS A 30 1.03 7.93 0.49
C HIS A 30 2.48 8.37 0.28
N ALA A 31 2.77 8.93 -0.90
CA ALA A 31 4.13 9.31 -1.30
C ALA A 31 4.89 10.23 -0.32
N LYS A 32 4.18 11.13 0.39
CA LYS A 32 4.81 12.08 1.32
C LYS A 32 4.73 11.68 2.79
N LYS A 33 3.70 10.92 3.19
CA LYS A 33 3.42 10.60 4.59
C LYS A 33 2.62 9.29 4.68
N PRO A 34 3.29 8.13 4.59
CA PRO A 34 2.61 6.85 4.61
C PRO A 34 2.02 6.55 6.00
N ALA A 35 0.86 5.90 6.02
CA ALA A 35 0.16 5.50 7.25
C ALA A 35 0.73 4.17 7.79
N CYS A 36 2.02 4.13 8.15
CA CYS A 36 2.73 2.90 8.51
C CYS A 36 2.04 2.15 9.68
N GLY A 37 1.65 2.86 10.74
CA GLY A 37 0.97 2.29 11.91
C GLY A 37 -0.41 1.67 11.62
N ALA A 38 -1.02 1.99 10.48
CA ALA A 38 -2.32 1.48 10.04
C ALA A 38 -2.20 0.59 8.77
N CYS A 39 -0.99 0.13 8.46
CA CYS A 39 -0.71 -0.65 7.26
C CYS A 39 -0.85 -2.16 7.50
N ASN A 40 -1.76 -2.82 6.78
CA ASN A 40 -2.00 -4.27 6.89
C ASN A 40 -0.80 -5.14 6.48
N ILE A 41 0.14 -4.61 5.69
CA ILE A 41 1.34 -5.33 5.24
C ILE A 41 2.61 -4.84 5.95
N ALA A 42 2.47 -4.08 7.04
CA ALA A 42 3.60 -3.49 7.76
C ALA A 42 4.68 -4.51 8.15
N GLN A 43 4.28 -5.70 8.60
CA GLN A 43 5.21 -6.76 9.00
C GLN A 43 6.12 -7.26 7.86
N TRP A 44 5.73 -7.06 6.60
CA TRP A 44 6.47 -7.48 5.40
C TRP A 44 7.17 -6.30 4.71
N CYS A 45 7.01 -5.08 5.22
CA CYS A 45 7.48 -3.87 4.55
C CYS A 45 8.91 -3.51 4.99
N PRO A 46 9.90 -3.51 4.07
CA PRO A 46 11.27 -3.11 4.41
C PRO A 46 11.39 -1.60 4.72
N SER A 47 10.45 -0.78 4.24
CA SER A 47 10.39 0.67 4.46
C SER A 47 9.46 1.08 5.61
N TYR A 48 9.11 0.14 6.50
CA TYR A 48 8.27 0.46 7.66
C TYR A 48 8.97 1.48 8.58
N GLY A 49 8.24 2.51 9.01
CA GLY A 49 8.76 3.57 9.88
C GLY A 49 9.02 4.91 9.17
N GLU A 50 8.88 4.97 7.85
CA GLU A 50 9.03 6.20 7.06
C GLU A 50 7.88 7.21 7.27
N GLY A 51 6.78 6.74 7.86
CA GLY A 51 5.66 7.57 8.33
C GLY A 51 5.25 7.20 9.75
N PRO A 52 4.22 7.85 10.33
CA PRO A 52 3.82 7.60 11.71
C PRO A 52 3.48 6.13 11.94
N THR A 53 4.13 5.53 12.94
CA THR A 53 3.92 4.16 13.40
C THR A 53 2.87 4.07 14.50
N ASP A 54 2.57 5.20 15.15
CA ASP A 54 1.50 5.32 16.12
C ASP A 54 0.14 4.99 15.46
N PRO A 55 -0.62 4.01 15.97
CA PRO A 55 -1.88 3.58 15.36
C PRO A 55 -2.93 4.69 15.25
N GLU A 56 -3.02 5.56 16.25
CA GLU A 56 -4.03 6.62 16.30
C GLU A 56 -3.73 7.73 15.29
N VAL A 57 -2.45 8.09 15.17
CA VAL A 57 -1.99 9.07 14.17
C VAL A 57 -2.06 8.48 12.76
N ALA A 58 -1.66 7.23 12.58
CA ALA A 58 -1.66 6.58 11.27
C ALA A 58 -3.07 6.34 10.73
N ALA A 59 -4.03 5.96 11.59
CA ALA A 59 -5.42 5.75 11.20
C ALA A 59 -6.04 7.00 10.57
N LYS A 60 -5.71 8.19 11.08
CA LYS A 60 -6.18 9.49 10.54
C LYS A 60 -5.67 9.79 9.13
N LEU A 61 -4.59 9.12 8.70
CA LEU A 61 -4.02 9.29 7.36
C LEU A 61 -4.61 8.31 6.35
N VAL A 62 -5.33 7.28 6.79
CA VAL A 62 -5.94 6.30 5.88
C VAL A 62 -7.09 6.94 5.12
N LYS A 63 -7.08 6.78 3.79
CA LYS A 63 -8.14 7.31 2.91
C LYS A 63 -9.00 6.16 2.38
N ASP A 64 -10.33 6.26 2.49
CA ASP A 64 -11.26 5.25 1.98
C ASP A 64 -11.39 5.32 0.44
N GLN A 65 -11.41 6.53 -0.10
CA GLN A 65 -11.44 6.78 -1.53
C GLN A 65 -10.14 7.48 -1.95
N GLY A 66 -9.49 6.97 -3.01
CA GLY A 66 -8.46 7.76 -3.68
C GLY A 66 -9.09 9.08 -4.16
N PRO A 67 -8.33 10.18 -4.32
CA PRO A 67 -8.91 11.44 -4.79
C PRO A 67 -9.70 11.17 -6.07
N ALA A 68 -10.97 11.56 -6.07
CA ALA A 68 -11.82 11.59 -7.25
C ALA A 68 -11.17 12.48 -8.32
#